data_AF-A0A8X8Z832-F1
#
_entry.id   AF-A0A8X8Z832-F1
#
_cell.length_a   1.000
_cell.length_b   1.000
_cell.length_c   1.000
_cell.angle_alpha   90.00
_cell.angle_beta   90.00
_cell.angle_gamma   90.00
#
_symmetry.space_group_name_H-M   'P 1'
#
loop_
_entity.id
_entity.type
_entity.pdbx_description
1 polymer ?
#
loop_
_entity_poly.entity_id
_entity_poly.type
_entity_poly.pdbx_seq_one_letter_code
_entity_poly.pdbx_strand_id
1 'polypeptide(L)'
;MGGRAPSRGSPIVDTLSVFFNEIATVRRRSPSSAAKPPLSTPAVAASRLAPPVNSPAATPPPESEIRVRIVVVVGEGSVSPLKSAPWYDVMLHTAKRLKWVDEGYEMEVYTDNACRDENAITHQFHHDLRQADILLVVAVSDQESIKSIQSCSQDVANIVCFDSSPSLPNKLGGSLVQTKAVKESEEVAKSVNEAWSRHNSDDIRFCLLVIVNAYVKPVPVLKNLRAKGFSTLSCMVKNCGPQILNCLLDDNCRKALQCLNNCSPVDQVCNYKCIASYESRELEEFSLCVLQKHNCLELDAKIPDKPFVAPMARFREVELDHETAEDLFVGWLGRLEWSWRVVAGQNPAYDQFPCQYQLFYRGRAKGSLWYEPVFQVRTLDGDLVWRRRRYRVKRGTRPGTFYFSVLDNGVVSNEMWTIVDVADDLGWGLFHYHGAARVAGQSYTGAVLVSPTGAYPDESQLGKVGSALEKCSIKEWEVFDVDNCSCENPPLDLPEDSRLHSKLSVESLEDSSASV
;
A
#
# COMPACT_ATOMS: atom_id res chain seq x y z
N MET A 1 -45.11 -17.53 -28.12
CA MET A 1 -44.92 -16.50 -29.18
C MET A 1 -44.41 -15.24 -28.49
N GLY A 2 -43.15 -14.90 -28.74
CA GLY A 2 -42.39 -13.92 -27.96
C GLY A 2 -42.67 -12.48 -28.36
N GLY A 3 -42.82 -11.63 -27.35
CA GLY A 3 -42.76 -10.17 -27.48
C GLY A 3 -41.40 -9.65 -27.03
N ARG A 4 -40.75 -8.86 -27.90
CA ARG A 4 -39.50 -8.13 -27.66
C ARG A 4 -39.72 -7.01 -26.63
N ALA A 5 -38.82 -6.92 -25.65
CA ALA A 5 -38.59 -5.72 -24.84
C ALA A 5 -37.34 -4.98 -25.37
N PRO A 6 -37.28 -3.63 -25.28
CA PRO A 6 -36.16 -2.85 -25.81
C PRO A 6 -34.95 -2.87 -24.88
N SER A 7 -33.79 -3.16 -25.45
CA SER A 7 -32.48 -3.09 -24.80
C SER A 7 -32.09 -1.64 -24.50
N ARG A 8 -31.98 -1.26 -23.22
CA ARG A 8 -31.27 -0.05 -22.79
C ARG A 8 -29.78 -0.39 -22.70
N GLY A 9 -28.97 0.24 -23.54
CA GLY A 9 -27.52 0.06 -23.63
C GLY A 9 -26.79 0.57 -22.38
N SER A 10 -25.71 -0.14 -22.03
CA SER A 10 -24.86 0.09 -20.86
C SER A 10 -23.63 0.93 -21.23
N PRO A 11 -23.15 1.88 -20.39
CA PRO A 11 -22.04 2.80 -20.66
C PRO A 11 -20.65 2.14 -20.51
N ILE A 12 -20.51 0.88 -20.93
CA ILE A 12 -19.32 0.02 -20.77
C ILE A 12 -18.40 0.10 -22.01
N VAL A 13 -18.81 0.82 -23.06
CA VAL A 13 -18.07 0.88 -24.33
C VAL A 13 -17.25 2.17 -24.48
N ASP A 14 -17.55 3.26 -23.76
CA ASP A 14 -17.05 4.58 -24.17
C ASP A 14 -15.60 4.92 -23.77
N THR A 15 -15.01 4.33 -22.72
CA THR A 15 -13.66 4.76 -22.29
C THR A 15 -12.51 4.04 -23.03
N LEU A 16 -12.75 2.82 -23.56
CA LEU A 16 -11.80 2.11 -24.42
C LEU A 16 -12.16 2.19 -25.92
N SER A 17 -13.42 2.47 -26.27
CA SER A 17 -13.83 2.78 -27.66
C SER A 17 -13.28 4.13 -28.13
N VAL A 18 -13.19 5.13 -27.24
CA VAL A 18 -12.48 6.40 -27.52
C VAL A 18 -10.98 6.16 -27.72
N PHE A 19 -10.38 5.18 -27.03
CA PHE A 19 -8.96 4.83 -27.12
C PHE A 19 -8.57 4.19 -28.47
N PHE A 20 -9.50 3.56 -29.19
CA PHE A 20 -9.22 2.84 -30.46
C PHE A 20 -9.90 3.39 -31.71
N ASN A 21 -11.00 4.15 -31.61
CA ASN A 21 -11.60 4.77 -32.81
C ASN A 21 -10.74 5.89 -33.43
N GLU A 22 -9.87 6.56 -32.66
CA GLU A 22 -8.93 7.54 -33.22
C GLU A 22 -7.75 6.89 -33.97
N ILE A 23 -7.29 5.71 -33.54
CA ILE A 23 -6.16 5.01 -34.18
C ILE A 23 -6.56 4.46 -35.57
N ALA A 24 -7.83 4.08 -35.78
CA ALA A 24 -8.33 3.64 -37.08
C ALA A 24 -8.48 4.78 -38.11
N THR A 25 -8.60 6.04 -37.65
CA THR A 25 -8.89 7.19 -38.53
C THR A 25 -7.61 7.82 -39.11
N VAL A 26 -6.45 7.63 -38.46
CA VAL A 26 -5.15 8.14 -38.93
C VAL A 26 -4.58 7.34 -40.12
N ARG A 27 -5.11 6.14 -40.41
CA ARG A 27 -4.66 5.30 -41.54
C ARG A 27 -5.26 5.64 -42.92
N ARG A 28 -6.04 6.72 -43.06
CA ARG A 28 -6.58 7.18 -44.36
C ARG A 28 -6.15 8.60 -44.74
N ARG A 29 -4.84 8.89 -44.78
CA ARG A 29 -4.31 9.98 -45.61
C ARG A 29 -2.95 9.58 -46.20
N SER A 30 -2.96 9.23 -47.49
CA SER A 30 -1.77 9.07 -48.31
C SER A 30 -1.05 10.43 -48.48
N PRO A 31 0.29 10.49 -48.45
CA PRO A 31 1.01 11.74 -48.69
C PRO A 31 1.33 11.93 -50.18
N SER A 32 0.97 13.09 -50.71
CA SER A 32 1.42 13.60 -52.01
C SER A 32 2.63 14.52 -51.83
N SER A 33 3.76 14.10 -52.40
CA SER A 33 4.79 14.85 -53.12
C SER A 33 4.99 16.38 -52.88
N ALA A 34 6.27 16.72 -52.62
CA ALA A 34 7.06 17.90 -53.04
C ALA A 34 7.75 18.57 -51.82
N ALA A 35 8.96 19.12 -51.79
CA ALA A 35 10.13 19.27 -52.65
C ALA A 35 11.16 20.10 -51.81
N LYS A 36 12.46 19.77 -51.83
CA LYS A 36 13.58 20.64 -51.36
C LYS A 36 13.92 21.66 -52.48
N PRO A 37 14.62 22.82 -52.30
CA PRO A 37 15.91 23.02 -51.58
C PRO A 37 16.14 24.51 -51.08
N PRO A 38 17.36 25.14 -51.02
CA PRO A 38 18.69 24.78 -50.45
C PRO A 38 19.28 25.83 -49.45
N LEU A 39 20.47 25.45 -48.93
CA LEU A 39 21.47 26.16 -48.11
C LEU A 39 22.01 27.51 -48.66
N SER A 40 22.41 28.44 -47.77
CA SER A 40 23.67 29.22 -47.86
C SER A 40 23.99 30.04 -46.59
N THR A 41 25.27 30.02 -46.20
CA THR A 41 26.04 30.81 -45.19
C THR A 41 26.57 32.14 -45.83
N PRO A 42 27.29 33.10 -45.16
CA PRO A 42 28.17 32.99 -43.97
C PRO A 42 28.28 34.17 -42.95
N ALA A 43 28.85 33.81 -41.77
CA ALA A 43 29.79 34.48 -40.83
C ALA A 43 29.82 36.02 -40.60
N VAL A 44 29.86 36.44 -39.31
CA VAL A 44 30.86 37.39 -38.73
C VAL A 44 31.05 37.09 -37.21
N ALA A 45 32.30 37.19 -36.75
CA ALA A 45 32.78 36.94 -35.39
C ALA A 45 32.69 38.17 -34.45
N ALA A 46 32.56 37.94 -33.13
CA ALA A 46 33.17 38.81 -32.11
C ALA A 46 33.19 38.19 -30.70
N SER A 47 34.41 38.10 -30.17
CA SER A 47 34.89 38.36 -28.81
C SER A 47 34.40 37.56 -27.59
N ARG A 48 35.40 37.10 -26.84
CA ARG A 48 35.36 36.44 -25.53
C ARG A 48 35.08 37.46 -24.42
N LEU A 49 34.09 37.20 -23.57
CA LEU A 49 34.00 37.72 -22.20
C LEU A 49 33.51 36.59 -21.28
N ALA A 50 34.14 36.45 -20.12
CA ALA A 50 33.88 35.43 -19.11
C ALA A 50 32.45 35.51 -18.57
N PRO A 51 31.83 34.37 -18.17
CA PRO A 51 30.51 34.40 -17.54
C PRO A 51 30.61 34.95 -16.10
N PRO A 52 29.62 35.74 -15.65
CA PRO A 52 29.55 36.20 -14.28
C PRO A 52 29.19 35.05 -13.33
N VAL A 53 29.76 35.13 -12.14
CA VAL A 53 29.43 34.30 -10.98
C VAL A 53 27.94 34.47 -10.67
N ASN A 54 27.15 33.42 -10.87
CA ASN A 54 25.76 33.39 -10.43
C ASN A 54 25.72 33.08 -8.92
N SER A 55 25.24 34.07 -8.17
CA SER A 55 24.78 33.97 -6.79
C SER A 55 23.78 32.82 -6.61
N PRO A 56 23.74 32.20 -5.42
CA PRO A 56 22.81 31.10 -5.14
C PRO A 56 21.37 31.57 -5.32
N ALA A 57 20.60 30.80 -6.09
CA ALA A 57 19.18 31.00 -6.24
C ALA A 57 18.53 31.06 -4.85
N ALA A 58 17.77 32.14 -4.61
CA ALA A 58 17.00 32.32 -3.40
C ALA A 58 16.08 31.11 -3.21
N THR A 59 16.25 30.43 -2.07
CA THR A 59 15.32 29.42 -1.59
C THR A 59 13.92 30.01 -1.60
N PRO A 60 12.90 29.35 -2.20
CA PRO A 60 11.53 29.78 -2.02
C PRO A 60 11.20 29.80 -0.52
N PRO A 61 10.40 30.76 -0.05
CA PRO A 61 10.01 30.83 1.36
C PRO A 61 9.28 29.53 1.75
N PRO A 62 9.37 29.08 3.02
CA PRO A 62 8.66 27.90 3.47
C PRO A 62 7.17 28.12 3.24
N GLU A 63 6.53 27.19 2.53
CA GLU A 63 5.07 27.09 2.54
C GLU A 63 4.65 27.12 4.01
N SER A 64 3.79 28.06 4.39
CA SER A 64 3.16 28.04 5.71
C SER A 64 2.61 26.64 5.92
N GLU A 65 3.15 25.87 6.88
CA GLU A 65 2.68 24.52 7.19
C GLU A 65 1.22 24.62 7.64
N ILE A 66 0.30 24.51 6.69
CA ILE A 66 -1.12 24.38 6.99
C ILE A 66 -1.24 23.05 7.73
N ARG A 67 -1.41 23.17 9.05
CA ARG A 67 -1.72 22.03 9.93
C ARG A 67 -3.13 21.58 9.64
N VAL A 68 -3.31 20.27 9.56
CA VAL A 68 -4.64 19.67 9.42
C VAL A 68 -5.09 19.26 10.80
N ARG A 69 -6.25 19.76 11.23
CA ARG A 69 -6.85 19.44 12.53
C ARG A 69 -8.07 18.56 12.34
N ILE A 70 -8.00 17.35 12.86
CA ILE A 70 -9.08 16.36 12.83
C ILE A 70 -9.55 16.17 14.26
N VAL A 71 -10.85 16.34 14.50
CA VAL A 71 -11.47 15.99 15.78
C VAL A 71 -12.29 14.73 15.57
N VAL A 72 -12.14 13.75 16.44
CA VAL A 72 -12.87 12.49 16.38
C VAL A 72 -13.70 12.30 17.63
N VAL A 73 -14.96 11.93 17.45
CA VAL A 73 -15.85 11.51 18.53
C VAL A 73 -16.26 10.07 18.30
N VAL A 74 -15.96 9.21 19.27
CA VAL A 74 -16.36 7.79 19.26
C VAL A 74 -17.44 7.53 20.30
N GLY A 75 -18.38 6.62 20.02
CA GLY A 75 -19.32 6.16 21.04
C GLY A 75 -18.58 5.54 22.23
N GLU A 76 -18.87 5.98 23.46
CA GLU A 76 -18.26 5.44 24.68
C GLU A 76 -18.47 3.92 24.76
N GLY A 77 -17.40 3.17 25.02
CA GLY A 77 -17.43 1.71 25.10
C GLY A 77 -17.74 0.98 23.79
N SER A 78 -17.79 1.68 22.65
CA SER A 78 -18.06 1.06 21.36
C SER A 78 -16.88 0.23 20.84
N VAL A 79 -17.20 -0.86 20.14
CA VAL A 79 -16.22 -1.80 19.57
C VAL A 79 -16.22 -1.73 18.05
N SER A 80 -15.04 -1.88 17.47
CA SER A 80 -14.81 -1.86 16.03
C SER A 80 -14.89 -3.27 15.43
N PRO A 81 -15.13 -3.39 14.11
CA PRO A 81 -15.04 -4.68 13.41
C PRO A 81 -13.60 -5.22 13.31
N LEU A 82 -12.59 -4.44 13.73
CA LEU A 82 -11.18 -4.86 13.72
C LEU A 82 -10.91 -5.72 14.97
N LYS A 83 -11.27 -7.01 14.89
CA LYS A 83 -11.15 -8.00 15.97
C LYS A 83 -11.75 -7.52 17.31
N SER A 84 -12.85 -6.77 17.27
CA SER A 84 -13.53 -6.20 18.44
C SER A 84 -12.70 -5.21 19.25
N ALA A 85 -11.65 -4.62 18.66
CA ALA A 85 -10.86 -3.59 19.33
C ALA A 85 -11.73 -2.35 19.62
N PRO A 86 -11.57 -1.67 20.78
CA PRO A 86 -12.32 -0.45 21.08
C PRO A 86 -12.10 0.63 20.01
N TRP A 87 -13.16 1.31 19.56
CA TRP A 87 -13.03 2.35 18.55
C TRP A 87 -12.12 3.51 18.99
N TYR A 88 -12.11 3.81 20.29
CA TYR A 88 -11.22 4.81 20.88
C TYR A 88 -9.74 4.47 20.60
N ASP A 89 -9.32 3.23 20.86
CA ASP A 89 -7.95 2.77 20.64
C ASP A 89 -7.60 2.72 19.15
N VAL A 90 -8.54 2.32 18.29
CA VAL A 90 -8.35 2.33 16.83
C VAL A 90 -8.13 3.75 16.31
N MET A 91 -8.86 4.73 16.84
CA MET A 91 -8.73 6.13 16.43
C MET A 91 -7.44 6.77 16.98
N LEU A 92 -7.05 6.48 18.23
CA LEU A 92 -5.75 6.89 18.77
C LEU A 92 -4.59 6.31 17.95
N HIS A 93 -4.71 5.04 17.58
CA HIS A 93 -3.72 4.40 16.72
C HIS A 93 -3.67 5.06 15.34
N THR A 94 -4.83 5.32 14.72
CA THR A 94 -4.94 6.04 13.44
C THR A 94 -4.30 7.42 13.51
N ALA A 95 -4.51 8.17 14.59
CA ALA A 95 -3.89 9.48 14.82
C ALA A 95 -2.35 9.41 14.80
N LYS A 96 -1.76 8.40 15.45
CA LYS A 96 -0.31 8.14 15.39
C LYS A 96 0.15 7.86 13.95
N ARG A 97 -0.62 7.07 13.19
CA ARG A 97 -0.28 6.67 11.81
C ARG A 97 -0.42 7.79 10.80
N LEU A 98 -1.28 8.77 11.03
CA LEU A 98 -1.41 9.96 10.17
C LEU A 98 -0.14 10.82 10.21
N LYS A 99 0.53 10.90 11.36
CA LYS A 99 1.81 11.61 11.52
C LYS A 99 2.97 10.98 10.74
N TRP A 100 2.80 9.77 10.23
CA TRP A 100 3.77 9.13 9.32
C TRP A 100 3.65 9.66 7.90
N VAL A 101 2.50 10.23 7.54
CA VAL A 101 2.26 10.87 6.24
C VAL A 101 2.70 12.33 6.27
N ASP A 102 2.31 13.05 7.33
CA ASP A 102 2.64 14.46 7.53
C ASP A 102 2.61 14.76 9.04
N GLU A 103 3.71 15.28 9.59
CA GLU A 103 3.81 15.63 11.02
C GLU A 103 2.86 16.77 11.43
N GLY A 104 2.43 17.60 10.46
CA GLY A 104 1.45 18.65 10.65
C GLY A 104 0.00 18.15 10.76
N TYR A 105 -0.24 16.84 10.71
CA TYR A 105 -1.56 16.25 10.98
C TYR A 105 -1.77 16.08 12.49
N GLU A 106 -2.72 16.82 13.02
CA GLU A 106 -3.16 16.76 14.41
C GLU A 106 -4.54 16.10 14.45
N MET A 107 -4.67 15.00 15.18
CA MET A 107 -5.92 14.27 15.34
C MET A 107 -6.17 14.02 16.83
N GLU A 108 -7.22 14.64 17.36
CA GLU A 108 -7.65 14.50 18.75
C GLU A 108 -8.87 13.58 18.83
N VAL A 109 -8.86 12.67 19.79
CA VAL A 109 -9.87 11.61 19.93
C VAL A 109 -10.59 11.75 21.26
N TYR A 110 -11.91 11.89 21.17
CA TYR A 110 -12.82 12.01 22.30
C TYR A 110 -13.84 10.89 22.28
N THR A 111 -14.37 10.53 23.44
CA THR A 111 -15.62 9.78 23.52
C THR A 111 -16.82 10.73 23.52
N ASP A 112 -18.00 10.23 23.20
CA ASP A 112 -19.23 11.02 23.14
C ASP A 112 -19.66 11.60 24.51
N ASN A 113 -19.09 11.10 25.62
CA ASN A 113 -19.16 11.74 26.94
C ASN A 113 -18.62 13.17 26.97
N ALA A 114 -17.58 13.46 26.17
CA ALA A 114 -17.01 14.81 26.05
C ALA A 114 -17.99 15.83 25.45
N CYS A 115 -19.11 15.37 24.88
CA CYS A 115 -20.16 16.23 24.37
C CYS A 115 -21.28 16.48 25.40
N ARG A 116 -21.33 15.73 26.50
CA ARG A 116 -22.45 15.73 27.47
C ARG A 116 -22.11 16.41 28.78
N ASP A 117 -20.93 16.13 29.31
CA ASP A 117 -20.59 16.54 30.67
C ASP A 117 -20.13 18.01 30.70
N GLU A 118 -20.47 18.79 31.72
CA GLU A 118 -19.83 20.10 31.92
C GLU A 118 -18.52 19.93 32.69
N ASN A 119 -17.46 19.56 31.99
CA ASN A 119 -16.14 19.35 32.57
C ASN A 119 -15.02 19.96 31.70
N ALA A 120 -13.78 19.87 32.18
CA ALA A 120 -12.62 20.40 31.47
C ALA A 120 -12.41 19.75 30.08
N ILE A 121 -12.77 18.47 29.94
CA ILE A 121 -12.66 17.73 28.67
C ILE A 121 -13.63 18.33 27.63
N THR A 122 -14.85 18.65 28.05
CA THR A 122 -15.85 19.28 27.18
C THR A 122 -15.43 20.67 26.73
N HIS A 123 -14.81 21.45 27.62
CA HIS A 123 -14.22 22.74 27.22
C HIS A 123 -13.10 22.57 26.19
N GLN A 124 -12.24 21.56 26.35
CA GLN A 124 -11.18 21.26 25.39
C GLN A 124 -11.76 20.77 24.05
N PHE A 125 -12.73 19.86 24.07
CA PHE A 125 -13.44 19.39 22.88
C PHE A 125 -14.03 20.56 22.08
N HIS A 126 -14.75 21.47 22.73
CA HIS A 126 -15.29 22.67 22.07
C HIS A 126 -14.22 23.66 21.59
N HIS A 127 -13.04 23.68 22.20
CA HIS A 127 -11.91 24.47 21.73
C HIS A 127 -11.35 23.87 20.43
N ASP A 128 -11.09 22.57 20.42
CA ASP A 128 -10.51 21.86 19.29
C ASP A 128 -11.49 21.83 18.10
N LEU A 129 -12.78 21.59 18.35
CA LEU A 129 -13.81 21.55 17.32
C LEU A 129 -13.94 22.86 16.56
N ARG A 130 -13.74 24.01 17.23
CA ARG A 130 -13.76 25.33 16.59
C ARG A 130 -12.61 25.56 15.61
N GLN A 131 -11.55 24.77 15.70
CA GLN A 131 -10.39 24.84 14.83
C GLN A 131 -10.32 23.63 13.88
N ALA A 132 -11.30 22.71 13.94
CA ALA A 132 -11.26 21.46 13.20
C ALA A 132 -11.54 21.69 11.71
N ASP A 133 -10.68 21.13 10.86
CA ASP A 133 -10.92 21.01 9.42
C ASP A 133 -11.90 19.87 9.12
N ILE A 134 -11.85 18.82 9.95
CA ILE A 134 -12.64 17.59 9.81
C ILE A 134 -13.16 17.17 11.19
N LEU A 135 -14.46 16.89 11.28
CA LEU A 135 -15.09 16.15 12.37
C LEU A 135 -15.42 14.73 11.89
N LEU A 136 -14.81 13.73 12.51
CA LEU A 136 -15.15 12.32 12.32
C LEU A 136 -16.00 11.84 13.50
N VAL A 137 -17.16 11.25 13.23
CA VAL A 137 -18.03 10.67 14.26
C VAL A 137 -18.17 9.18 14.00
N VAL A 138 -17.87 8.34 14.99
CA VAL A 138 -17.86 6.88 14.83
C VAL A 138 -18.67 6.21 15.94
N ALA A 139 -19.57 5.31 15.58
CA ALA A 139 -20.36 4.51 16.53
C ALA A 139 -21.17 5.30 17.57
N VAL A 140 -21.57 6.55 17.28
CA VAL A 140 -22.38 7.37 18.20
C VAL A 140 -23.87 7.14 17.95
N SER A 141 -24.57 6.66 18.98
CA SER A 141 -26.01 6.36 18.93
C SER A 141 -26.81 6.99 20.07
N ASP A 142 -26.14 7.53 21.08
CA ASP A 142 -26.76 8.19 22.22
C ASP A 142 -27.44 9.52 21.81
N GLN A 143 -28.70 9.70 22.22
CA GLN A 143 -29.54 10.81 21.75
C GLN A 143 -29.10 12.18 22.29
N GLU A 144 -28.53 12.24 23.49
CA GLU A 144 -28.03 13.50 24.05
C GLU A 144 -26.75 13.93 23.34
N SER A 145 -25.86 12.96 23.12
CA SER A 145 -24.61 13.14 22.37
C SER A 145 -24.89 13.59 20.94
N ILE A 146 -25.84 12.95 20.25
CA ILE A 146 -26.26 13.34 18.89
C ILE A 146 -26.70 14.81 18.84
N LYS A 147 -27.56 15.24 19.76
CA LYS A 147 -28.04 16.63 19.83
C LYS A 147 -26.91 17.60 20.10
N SER A 148 -26.02 17.24 21.03
CA SER A 148 -24.86 18.08 21.37
C SER A 148 -23.91 18.24 20.18
N ILE A 149 -23.56 17.14 19.52
CA ILE A 149 -22.71 17.15 18.31
C ILE A 149 -23.34 18.02 17.22
N GLN A 150 -24.63 17.84 16.90
CA GLN A 150 -25.33 18.66 15.91
C GLN A 150 -25.32 20.16 16.27
N SER A 151 -25.40 20.50 17.55
CA SER A 151 -25.37 21.89 18.01
C SER A 151 -23.99 22.51 17.91
N CYS A 152 -22.92 21.77 18.21
CA CYS A 152 -21.57 22.33 18.27
C CYS A 152 -20.77 22.18 16.97
N SER A 153 -21.20 21.33 16.02
CA SER A 153 -20.48 21.08 14.77
C SER A 153 -20.98 21.89 13.57
N GLN A 154 -21.82 22.92 13.77
CA GLN A 154 -22.46 23.66 12.67
C GLN A 154 -21.44 24.28 11.71
N ASP A 155 -20.36 24.84 12.26
CA ASP A 155 -19.34 25.58 11.52
C ASP A 155 -18.27 24.68 10.87
N VAL A 156 -18.17 23.41 11.26
CA VAL A 156 -17.13 22.49 10.74
C VAL A 156 -17.45 22.10 9.30
N ALA A 157 -16.63 22.47 8.31
CA ALA A 157 -16.96 22.27 6.90
C ALA A 157 -17.07 20.79 6.46
N ASN A 158 -16.28 19.90 7.07
CA ASN A 158 -16.23 18.48 6.71
C ASN A 158 -16.64 17.64 7.93
N ILE A 159 -17.78 16.96 7.84
CA ILE A 159 -18.32 16.08 8.88
C ILE A 159 -18.59 14.72 8.23
N VAL A 160 -17.97 13.68 8.76
CA VAL A 160 -18.19 12.31 8.29
C VAL A 160 -18.56 11.43 9.46
N CYS A 161 -19.68 10.74 9.34
CA CYS A 161 -20.28 9.88 10.35
C CYS A 161 -20.29 8.44 9.84
N PHE A 162 -19.65 7.54 10.59
CA PHE A 162 -19.63 6.12 10.33
C PHE A 162 -20.23 5.34 11.48
N ASP A 163 -20.96 4.27 11.14
CA ASP A 163 -21.58 3.36 12.12
C ASP A 163 -22.40 4.08 13.22
N SER A 164 -22.83 5.31 12.93
CA SER A 164 -23.49 6.24 13.85
C SER A 164 -24.94 6.45 13.45
N SER A 165 -25.71 7.13 14.30
CA SER A 165 -27.13 7.41 14.01
C SER A 165 -27.30 8.13 12.66
N PRO A 166 -28.28 7.72 11.82
CA PRO A 166 -28.57 8.36 10.53
C PRO A 166 -29.08 9.81 10.66
N SER A 167 -29.40 10.25 11.88
CA SER A 167 -29.75 11.65 12.16
C SER A 167 -28.54 12.59 12.11
N LEU A 168 -27.31 12.06 12.22
CA LEU A 168 -26.10 12.87 12.11
C LEU A 168 -25.80 13.17 10.64
N PRO A 169 -25.57 14.44 10.28
CA PRO A 169 -25.36 14.81 8.89
C PRO A 169 -23.94 14.51 8.42
N ASN A 170 -23.83 13.96 7.21
CA ASN A 170 -22.58 13.97 6.45
C ASN A 170 -22.47 15.27 5.64
N LYS A 171 -21.38 16.01 5.83
CA LYS A 171 -21.07 17.28 5.17
C LYS A 171 -19.68 17.23 4.56
N LEU A 172 -19.52 17.61 3.29
CA LEU A 172 -18.22 17.69 2.62
C LEU A 172 -18.13 19.04 1.91
N GLY A 173 -17.05 19.79 2.15
CA GLY A 173 -16.89 21.15 1.61
C GLY A 173 -18.03 22.09 2.02
N GLY A 174 -18.62 21.91 3.21
CA GLY A 174 -19.75 22.69 3.70
C GLY A 174 -21.12 22.27 3.14
N SER A 175 -21.19 21.28 2.24
CA SER A 175 -22.44 20.82 1.61
C SER A 175 -22.90 19.46 2.13
N LEU A 176 -24.20 19.31 2.39
CA LEU A 176 -24.81 18.03 2.79
C LEU A 176 -24.75 17.02 1.65
N VAL A 177 -24.20 15.83 1.94
CA VAL A 177 -23.99 14.77 0.93
C VAL A 177 -25.32 14.20 0.39
N GLN A 178 -26.42 14.30 1.14
CA GLN A 178 -27.73 13.74 0.72
C GLN A 178 -28.62 14.68 -0.10
N THR A 179 -28.45 16.02 -0.01
CA THR A 179 -29.49 16.96 -0.45
C THR A 179 -29.10 17.88 -1.60
N LYS A 180 -27.84 17.90 -2.06
CA LYS A 180 -27.36 18.70 -3.22
C LYS A 180 -25.86 18.42 -3.48
N ALA A 181 -25.47 17.15 -3.60
CA ALA A 181 -24.06 16.86 -3.80
C ALA A 181 -23.59 17.36 -5.18
N VAL A 182 -22.50 18.12 -5.18
CA VAL A 182 -21.70 18.35 -6.39
C VAL A 182 -21.08 17.00 -6.76
N LYS A 183 -20.98 16.66 -8.06
CA LYS A 183 -20.44 15.38 -8.55
C LYS A 183 -19.13 14.94 -7.85
N GLU A 184 -18.26 15.92 -7.56
CA GLU A 184 -17.01 15.71 -6.83
C GLU A 184 -17.21 15.19 -5.39
N SER A 185 -18.17 15.75 -4.65
CA SER A 185 -18.55 15.26 -3.32
C SER A 185 -19.14 13.85 -3.34
N GLU A 186 -19.84 13.46 -4.42
CA GLU A 186 -20.35 12.10 -4.58
C GLU A 186 -19.21 11.10 -4.82
N GLU A 187 -18.24 11.44 -5.67
CA GLU A 187 -17.08 10.58 -5.96
C GLU A 187 -16.19 10.39 -4.72
N VAL A 188 -15.95 11.46 -3.96
CA VAL A 188 -15.22 11.39 -2.69
C VAL A 188 -15.99 10.55 -1.67
N ALA A 189 -17.28 10.82 -1.47
CA ALA A 189 -18.10 10.06 -0.53
C ALA A 189 -18.18 8.57 -0.89
N LYS A 190 -18.29 8.24 -2.19
CA LYS A 190 -18.27 6.85 -2.66
C LYS A 190 -16.94 6.18 -2.31
N SER A 191 -15.81 6.81 -2.63
CA SER A 191 -14.47 6.26 -2.37
C SER A 191 -14.24 6.02 -0.87
N VAL A 192 -14.68 6.98 -0.04
CA VAL A 192 -14.60 6.92 1.42
C VAL A 192 -15.49 5.79 1.98
N ASN A 193 -16.72 5.64 1.50
CA ASN A 193 -17.63 4.58 1.95
C ASN A 193 -17.13 3.18 1.53
N GLU A 194 -16.64 3.04 0.30
CA GLU A 194 -16.06 1.78 -0.19
C GLU A 194 -14.87 1.36 0.67
N ALA A 195 -13.93 2.28 0.95
CA ALA A 195 -12.80 2.01 1.83
C ALA A 195 -13.25 1.65 3.26
N TRP A 196 -14.15 2.43 3.87
CA TRP A 196 -14.65 2.15 5.22
C TRP A 196 -15.27 0.75 5.35
N SER A 197 -16.00 0.32 4.32
CA SER A 197 -16.68 -1.00 4.29
C SER A 197 -15.73 -2.20 4.28
N ARG A 198 -14.42 -1.99 4.06
CA ARG A 198 -13.40 -3.05 4.07
C ARG A 198 -12.84 -3.34 5.46
N HIS A 199 -13.23 -2.57 6.47
CA HIS A 199 -13.00 -2.88 7.88
C HIS A 199 -11.53 -3.17 8.23
N ASN A 200 -10.59 -2.35 7.73
CA ASN A 200 -9.19 -2.41 8.11
C ASN A 200 -8.61 -1.02 8.42
N SER A 201 -7.50 -0.99 9.14
CA SER A 201 -6.91 0.24 9.67
C SER A 201 -6.27 1.12 8.58
N ASP A 202 -5.73 0.51 7.52
CA ASP A 202 -5.20 1.25 6.38
C ASP A 202 -6.29 2.02 5.63
N ASP A 203 -7.47 1.41 5.47
CA ASP A 203 -8.62 2.06 4.86
C ASP A 203 -9.22 3.17 5.71
N ILE A 204 -9.26 3.01 7.04
CA ILE A 204 -9.68 4.09 7.95
C ILE A 204 -8.78 5.32 7.76
N ARG A 205 -7.46 5.10 7.74
CA ARG A 205 -6.48 6.17 7.48
C ARG A 205 -6.67 6.75 6.08
N PHE A 206 -6.88 5.90 5.07
CA PHE A 206 -7.08 6.30 3.69
C PHE A 206 -8.32 7.21 3.53
N CYS A 207 -9.45 6.88 4.17
CA CYS A 207 -10.65 7.72 4.20
C CYS A 207 -10.32 9.16 4.61
N LEU A 208 -9.57 9.33 5.69
CA LEU A 208 -9.15 10.65 6.16
C LEU A 208 -8.24 11.36 5.16
N LEU A 209 -7.26 10.67 4.60
CA LEU A 209 -6.35 11.26 3.60
C LEU A 209 -7.09 11.72 2.35
N VAL A 210 -8.12 10.98 1.89
CA VAL A 210 -8.94 11.38 0.74
C VAL A 210 -9.71 12.67 1.04
N ILE A 211 -10.32 12.78 2.23
CA ILE A 211 -11.06 13.99 2.63
C ILE A 211 -10.11 15.18 2.74
N VAL A 212 -8.94 15.00 3.38
CA VAL A 212 -7.89 16.03 3.48
C VAL A 212 -7.47 16.50 2.09
N ASN A 213 -7.19 15.57 1.17
CA ASN A 213 -6.78 15.89 -0.19
C ASN A 213 -7.83 16.66 -0.98
N ALA A 214 -9.10 16.31 -0.82
CA ALA A 214 -10.20 16.93 -1.54
C ALA A 214 -10.56 18.31 -1.00
N TYR A 215 -10.52 18.52 0.33
CA TYR A 215 -11.15 19.69 0.95
C TYR A 215 -10.25 20.56 1.83
N VAL A 216 -9.06 20.09 2.19
CA VAL A 216 -8.17 20.81 3.13
C VAL A 216 -6.87 21.22 2.45
N LYS A 217 -6.05 20.25 2.03
CA LYS A 217 -4.83 20.49 1.27
C LYS A 217 -4.39 19.26 0.47
N PRO A 218 -3.69 19.43 -0.66
CA PRO A 218 -3.19 18.31 -1.44
C PRO A 218 -2.33 17.36 -0.60
N VAL A 219 -2.58 16.05 -0.74
CA VAL A 219 -1.83 15.00 -0.04
C VAL A 219 -0.87 14.35 -1.04
N PRO A 220 0.47 14.48 -0.86
CA PRO A 220 1.45 14.02 -1.85
C PRO A 220 1.30 12.54 -2.22
N VAL A 221 1.02 11.66 -1.25
CA VAL A 221 0.85 10.22 -1.50
C VAL A 221 -0.39 9.90 -2.36
N LEU A 222 -1.36 10.83 -2.44
CA LEU A 222 -2.57 10.70 -3.27
C LEU A 222 -2.45 11.41 -4.62
N LYS A 223 -1.33 12.09 -4.91
CA LYS A 223 -1.11 12.85 -6.15
C LYS A 223 -1.13 11.98 -7.42
N ASN A 224 -0.94 10.67 -7.27
CA ASN A 224 -0.67 9.70 -8.33
C ASN A 224 -1.90 8.91 -8.83
N LEU A 225 -3.11 9.42 -8.57
CA LEU A 225 -4.36 8.77 -8.94
C LEU A 225 -4.67 8.92 -10.45
N ARG A 226 -4.02 8.07 -11.26
CA ARG A 226 -4.19 7.85 -12.71
C ARG A 226 -3.83 8.99 -13.67
N ALA A 227 -3.41 8.56 -14.86
CA ALA A 227 -3.03 9.37 -16.01
C ALA A 227 -3.99 10.52 -16.29
N LYS A 228 -3.45 11.73 -16.39
CA LYS A 228 -4.19 12.92 -16.83
C LYS A 228 -3.86 13.22 -18.29
N GLY A 229 -4.74 12.78 -19.19
CA GLY A 229 -4.92 13.41 -20.51
C GLY A 229 -4.10 12.89 -21.69
N PHE A 230 -4.14 13.67 -22.79
CA PHE A 230 -3.59 13.32 -24.11
C PHE A 230 -2.06 13.09 -24.13
N SER A 231 -1.31 13.68 -23.20
CA SER A 231 0.15 13.53 -23.10
C SER A 231 0.55 12.11 -22.74
N THR A 232 -0.13 11.49 -21.78
CA THR A 232 0.09 10.09 -21.39
C THR A 232 -0.19 9.14 -22.54
N LEU A 233 -1.31 9.33 -23.24
CA LEU A 233 -1.66 8.52 -24.42
C LEU A 233 -0.60 8.66 -25.53
N SER A 234 -0.15 9.89 -25.79
CA SER A 234 0.89 10.15 -26.78
C SER A 234 2.20 9.44 -26.42
N CYS A 235 2.61 9.46 -25.16
CA CYS A 235 3.79 8.73 -24.69
C CYS A 235 3.65 7.22 -24.90
N MET A 236 2.53 6.64 -24.48
CA MET A 236 2.27 5.20 -24.60
C MET A 236 2.28 4.74 -26.05
N VAL A 237 1.53 5.41 -26.93
CA VAL A 237 1.44 5.02 -28.35
C VAL A 237 2.78 5.19 -29.06
N LYS A 238 3.53 6.26 -28.77
CA LYS A 238 4.82 6.56 -29.41
C LYS A 238 5.92 5.57 -29.00
N ASN A 239 5.98 5.20 -27.73
CA ASN A 239 7.11 4.43 -27.19
C ASN A 239 6.80 2.94 -27.00
N CYS A 240 5.53 2.58 -26.77
CA CYS A 240 5.12 1.24 -26.34
C CYS A 240 4.04 0.60 -27.24
N GLY A 241 3.84 1.13 -28.45
CA GLY A 241 2.83 0.66 -29.41
C GLY A 241 2.79 -0.87 -29.61
N PRO A 242 3.93 -1.56 -29.83
CA PRO A 242 3.96 -3.01 -29.97
C PRO A 242 3.48 -3.75 -28.70
N GLN A 243 3.94 -3.35 -27.52
CA GLN A 243 3.56 -3.96 -26.25
C GLN A 243 2.07 -3.74 -25.94
N ILE A 244 1.55 -2.56 -26.26
CA ILE A 244 0.12 -2.26 -26.17
C ILE A 244 -0.68 -3.20 -27.08
N LEU A 245 -0.27 -3.35 -28.33
CA LEU A 245 -0.96 -4.23 -29.27
C LEU A 245 -0.92 -5.69 -28.81
N ASN A 246 0.24 -6.18 -28.36
CA ASN A 246 0.40 -7.55 -27.88
C ASN A 246 -0.48 -7.81 -26.65
N CYS A 247 -0.49 -6.90 -25.67
CA CYS A 247 -1.37 -6.98 -24.50
C CYS A 247 -2.85 -7.02 -24.90
N LEU A 248 -3.26 -6.24 -25.91
CA LEU A 248 -4.64 -6.24 -26.36
C LEU A 248 -5.02 -7.49 -27.14
N LEU A 249 -4.05 -8.23 -27.68
CA LEU A 249 -4.29 -9.53 -28.30
C LEU A 249 -4.29 -10.67 -27.28
N ASP A 250 -3.63 -10.49 -26.12
CA ASP A 250 -3.65 -11.44 -25.00
C ASP A 250 -4.92 -11.30 -24.12
N ASP A 251 -5.60 -12.41 -23.88
CA ASP A 251 -6.85 -12.45 -23.12
C ASP A 251 -6.64 -12.03 -21.67
N ASN A 252 -5.58 -12.54 -21.03
CA ASN A 252 -5.27 -12.25 -19.64
C ASN A 252 -4.86 -10.79 -19.45
N CYS A 253 -4.02 -10.24 -20.32
CA CYS A 253 -3.63 -8.84 -20.25
C CYS A 253 -4.85 -7.91 -20.43
N ARG A 254 -5.78 -8.22 -21.35
CA ARG A 254 -7.04 -7.46 -21.45
C ARG A 254 -7.88 -7.52 -20.17
N LYS A 255 -8.05 -8.71 -19.58
CA LYS A 255 -8.76 -8.88 -18.30
C LYS A 255 -8.09 -8.09 -17.17
N ALA A 256 -6.75 -8.13 -17.11
CA ALA A 256 -5.97 -7.36 -16.14
C ALA A 256 -6.21 -5.86 -16.28
N LEU A 257 -6.10 -5.31 -17.50
CA LEU A 257 -6.32 -3.88 -17.74
C LEU A 257 -7.77 -3.45 -17.41
N GLN A 258 -8.75 -4.28 -17.76
CA GLN A 258 -10.16 -4.00 -17.43
C GLN A 258 -10.39 -4.02 -15.93
N CYS A 259 -9.85 -5.01 -15.22
CA CYS A 259 -9.92 -5.13 -13.77
C CYS A 259 -9.25 -3.92 -13.09
N LEU A 260 -8.01 -3.61 -13.50
CA LEU A 260 -7.24 -2.49 -12.97
C LEU A 260 -7.95 -1.16 -13.15
N ASN A 261 -8.66 -0.93 -14.27
CA ASN A 261 -9.43 0.29 -14.51
C ASN A 261 -10.63 0.45 -13.55
N ASN A 262 -11.14 -0.65 -13.00
CA ASN A 262 -12.24 -0.64 -12.05
C ASN A 262 -11.79 -0.48 -10.59
N CYS A 263 -10.52 -0.73 -10.27
CA CYS A 263 -9.98 -0.47 -8.94
C CYS A 263 -9.90 1.04 -8.64
N SER A 264 -9.86 1.42 -7.36
CA SER A 264 -9.32 2.74 -7.02
C SER A 264 -7.79 2.72 -7.21
N PRO A 265 -7.13 3.78 -7.72
CA PRO A 265 -5.68 3.73 -7.99
C PRO A 265 -4.79 3.64 -6.73
N VAL A 266 -5.37 3.79 -5.56
CA VAL A 266 -4.74 3.69 -4.22
C VAL A 266 -5.15 2.42 -3.50
N ASP A 267 -6.04 1.63 -4.10
CA ASP A 267 -6.47 0.35 -3.59
C ASP A 267 -5.46 -0.75 -3.97
N GLN A 268 -4.42 -0.88 -3.15
CA GLN A 268 -3.34 -1.85 -3.41
C GLN A 268 -3.86 -3.28 -3.48
N VAL A 269 -4.85 -3.65 -2.65
CA VAL A 269 -5.45 -4.98 -2.63
C VAL A 269 -6.12 -5.29 -3.98
N CYS A 270 -6.98 -4.40 -4.47
CA CYS A 270 -7.63 -4.60 -5.77
C CYS A 270 -6.62 -4.64 -6.91
N ASN A 271 -5.68 -3.69 -6.94
CA ASN A 271 -4.70 -3.60 -8.02
C ASN A 271 -3.83 -4.86 -8.08
N TYR A 272 -3.26 -5.27 -6.95
CA TYR A 272 -2.39 -6.45 -6.91
C TYR A 272 -3.18 -7.73 -7.18
N LYS A 273 -4.42 -7.86 -6.68
CA LYS A 273 -5.28 -9.02 -6.98
C LYS A 273 -5.61 -9.12 -8.48
N CYS A 274 -5.88 -8.01 -9.16
CA CYS A 274 -6.07 -8.00 -10.62
C CYS A 274 -4.82 -8.52 -11.35
N ILE A 275 -3.63 -8.01 -10.99
CA ILE A 275 -2.35 -8.40 -11.59
C ILE A 275 -2.09 -9.89 -11.34
N ALA A 276 -2.15 -10.34 -10.09
CA ALA A 276 -1.85 -11.71 -9.70
C ALA A 276 -2.86 -12.73 -10.26
N SER A 277 -4.11 -12.33 -10.50
CA SER A 277 -5.13 -13.19 -11.13
C SER A 277 -4.88 -13.41 -12.61
N TYR A 278 -4.36 -12.40 -13.31
CA TYR A 278 -4.27 -12.37 -14.78
C TYR A 278 -2.83 -12.15 -15.28
N GLU A 279 -1.84 -12.48 -14.46
CA GLU A 279 -0.42 -12.36 -14.80
C GLU A 279 -0.09 -13.15 -16.07
N SER A 280 0.46 -12.44 -17.05
CA SER A 280 0.93 -12.95 -18.34
C SER A 280 2.20 -12.21 -18.75
N ARG A 281 2.98 -12.82 -19.66
CA ARG A 281 4.19 -12.19 -20.20
C ARG A 281 3.88 -10.88 -20.90
N GLU A 282 2.77 -10.82 -21.62
CA GLU A 282 2.31 -9.64 -22.36
C GLU A 282 1.94 -8.50 -21.41
N LEU A 283 1.36 -8.81 -20.24
CA LEU A 283 1.13 -7.83 -19.17
C LEU A 283 2.43 -7.30 -18.57
N GLU A 284 3.40 -8.18 -18.34
CA GLU A 284 4.73 -7.81 -17.84
C GLU A 284 5.45 -6.87 -18.81
N GLU A 285 5.49 -7.22 -20.11
CA GLU A 285 6.13 -6.41 -21.15
C GLU A 285 5.45 -5.05 -21.33
N PHE A 286 4.11 -5.02 -21.27
CA PHE A 286 3.32 -3.79 -21.30
C PHE A 286 3.69 -2.87 -20.12
N SER A 287 3.63 -3.40 -18.91
CA SER A 287 3.90 -2.65 -17.67
C SER A 287 5.35 -2.16 -17.63
N LEU A 288 6.30 -3.02 -18.05
CA LEU A 288 7.71 -2.68 -18.17
C LEU A 288 7.94 -1.50 -19.13
N CYS A 289 7.25 -1.48 -20.27
CA CYS A 289 7.41 -0.38 -21.22
C CYS A 289 6.79 0.91 -20.67
N VAL A 290 5.51 0.86 -20.30
CA VAL A 290 4.70 2.03 -19.97
C VAL A 290 5.14 2.68 -18.66
N LEU A 291 5.39 1.87 -17.62
CA LEU A 291 5.72 2.37 -16.28
C LEU A 291 7.23 2.46 -16.10
N GLN A 292 7.95 1.37 -16.33
CA GLN A 292 9.35 1.27 -15.89
C GLN A 292 10.36 1.92 -16.83
N LYS A 293 10.19 1.78 -18.15
CA LYS A 293 11.13 2.32 -19.14
C LYS A 293 10.82 3.76 -19.52
N HIS A 294 9.55 4.09 -19.71
CA HIS A 294 9.14 5.41 -20.19
C HIS A 294 8.39 6.25 -19.16
N ASN A 295 7.93 5.65 -18.05
CA ASN A 295 7.12 6.30 -17.02
C ASN A 295 6.07 7.25 -17.62
N CYS A 296 5.29 6.75 -18.59
CA CYS A 296 4.31 7.57 -19.31
C CYS A 296 3.19 8.11 -18.41
N LEU A 297 3.06 7.56 -17.20
CA LEU A 297 2.13 8.01 -16.17
C LEU A 297 2.75 9.07 -15.23
N GLU A 298 4.05 9.35 -15.37
CA GLU A 298 4.82 10.29 -14.54
C GLU A 298 4.69 10.02 -13.04
N LEU A 299 4.59 8.75 -12.66
CA LEU A 299 4.41 8.35 -11.27
C LEU A 299 5.76 8.30 -10.56
N ASP A 300 5.73 8.67 -9.29
CA ASP A 300 6.87 8.57 -8.39
C ASP A 300 6.37 8.35 -6.96
N ALA A 301 6.90 7.32 -6.30
CA ALA A 301 6.65 7.02 -4.90
C ALA A 301 7.96 6.67 -4.19
N LYS A 302 8.12 7.19 -2.98
CA LYS A 302 9.30 6.96 -2.16
C LYS A 302 9.04 5.81 -1.19
N ILE A 303 10.11 5.08 -0.85
CA ILE A 303 10.04 4.14 0.27
C ILE A 303 9.77 4.95 1.54
N PRO A 304 8.73 4.62 2.33
CA PRO A 304 8.44 5.31 3.58
C PRO A 304 9.60 5.18 4.57
N ASP A 305 9.92 6.25 5.26
CA ASP A 305 10.90 6.29 6.35
C ASP A 305 10.27 6.03 7.73
N LYS A 306 8.95 6.11 7.82
CA LYS A 306 8.15 5.89 9.04
C LYS A 306 7.18 4.70 8.90
N PRO A 307 6.88 3.99 10.00
CA PRO A 307 7.55 4.11 11.30
C PRO A 307 8.99 3.60 11.25
N PHE A 308 9.90 4.17 12.04
CA PHE A 308 11.25 3.61 12.15
C PHE A 308 11.20 2.36 13.04
N VAL A 309 11.61 1.21 12.48
CA VAL A 309 11.68 -0.07 13.20
C VAL A 309 13.14 -0.47 13.37
N ALA A 310 13.57 -0.62 14.63
CA ALA A 310 14.93 -1.03 14.93
C ALA A 310 15.08 -2.56 14.77
N PRO A 311 16.20 -3.05 14.20
CA PRO A 311 16.48 -4.49 14.18
C PRO A 311 16.71 -5.02 15.60
N MET A 312 16.44 -6.32 15.80
CA MET A 312 16.86 -7.01 17.02
C MET A 312 18.37 -6.89 17.20
N ALA A 313 18.81 -6.64 18.45
CA ALA A 313 20.22 -6.39 18.74
C ALA A 313 21.00 -7.68 19.10
N ARG A 314 20.30 -8.70 19.62
CA ARG A 314 20.90 -9.95 20.11
C ARG A 314 20.03 -11.14 19.75
N PHE A 315 20.66 -12.29 19.54
CA PHE A 315 20.02 -13.60 19.40
C PHE A 315 20.73 -14.59 20.33
N ARG A 316 19.98 -15.31 21.18
CA ARG A 316 20.55 -16.20 22.21
C ARG A 316 21.65 -15.54 23.05
N GLU A 317 21.38 -14.33 23.54
CA GLU A 317 22.30 -13.48 24.33
C GLU A 317 23.60 -13.02 23.64
N VAL A 318 23.79 -13.32 22.35
CA VAL A 318 24.95 -12.88 21.56
C VAL A 318 24.57 -11.70 20.67
N GLU A 319 25.46 -10.72 20.52
CA GLU A 319 25.25 -9.60 19.58
C GLU A 319 25.02 -10.09 18.16
N LEU A 320 23.98 -9.55 17.51
CA LEU A 320 23.60 -9.97 16.17
C LEU A 320 24.65 -9.48 15.17
N ASP A 321 25.28 -10.44 14.48
CA ASP A 321 26.14 -10.16 13.31
C ASP A 321 25.42 -10.49 11.99
N HIS A 322 26.02 -10.09 10.86
CA HIS A 322 25.39 -10.26 9.56
C HIS A 322 25.19 -11.71 9.16
N GLU A 323 26.14 -12.60 9.46
CA GLU A 323 26.01 -14.02 9.12
C GLU A 323 24.88 -14.68 9.91
N THR A 324 24.77 -14.36 11.20
CA THR A 324 23.68 -14.84 12.07
C THR A 324 22.34 -14.29 11.60
N ALA A 325 22.26 -12.99 11.29
CA ALA A 325 21.03 -12.38 10.77
C ALA A 325 20.55 -13.03 9.45
N GLU A 326 21.47 -13.37 8.56
CA GLU A 326 21.12 -14.11 7.34
C GLU A 326 20.66 -15.53 7.66
N ASP A 327 21.31 -16.24 8.60
CA ASP A 327 20.87 -17.57 9.03
C ASP A 327 19.48 -17.56 9.67
N LEU A 328 19.11 -16.50 10.41
CA LEU A 328 17.76 -16.32 10.95
C LEU A 328 16.71 -16.22 9.83
N PHE A 329 17.02 -15.55 8.72
CA PHE A 329 16.15 -15.57 7.54
C PHE A 329 16.09 -16.95 6.88
N VAL A 330 17.23 -17.62 6.71
CA VAL A 330 17.28 -19.00 6.16
C VAL A 330 16.44 -19.95 7.02
N GLY A 331 16.43 -19.76 8.34
CA GLY A 331 15.50 -20.41 9.27
C GLY A 331 15.57 -21.93 9.16
N TRP A 332 14.45 -22.55 8.78
CA TRP A 332 14.30 -24.00 8.73
C TRP A 332 14.76 -24.66 7.43
N LEU A 333 15.17 -23.87 6.43
CA LEU A 333 15.54 -24.40 5.12
C LEU A 333 16.74 -25.35 5.25
N GLY A 334 16.61 -26.54 4.69
CA GLY A 334 17.59 -27.64 4.79
C GLY A 334 17.16 -28.76 5.71
N ARG A 335 16.38 -28.43 6.74
CA ARG A 335 15.63 -29.40 7.53
C ARG A 335 14.22 -29.56 7.00
N LEU A 336 13.62 -28.44 6.59
CA LEU A 336 12.39 -28.36 5.81
C LEU A 336 12.71 -27.91 4.38
N GLU A 337 11.72 -28.04 3.49
CA GLU A 337 11.79 -27.56 2.10
C GLU A 337 11.64 -26.03 2.00
N TRP A 338 11.39 -25.34 3.11
CA TRP A 338 11.23 -23.88 3.19
C TRP A 338 11.94 -23.29 4.41
N SER A 339 12.19 -21.98 4.37
CA SER A 339 12.74 -21.24 5.51
C SER A 339 11.69 -21.01 6.57
N TRP A 340 10.54 -20.50 6.14
CA TRP A 340 9.46 -20.08 7.00
C TRP A 340 8.12 -20.17 6.27
N ARG A 341 7.03 -20.36 7.02
CA ARG A 341 5.65 -20.16 6.54
C ARG A 341 5.07 -18.93 7.21
N VAL A 342 4.34 -18.12 6.46
CA VAL A 342 3.66 -16.94 7.01
C VAL A 342 2.44 -17.40 7.79
N VAL A 343 2.34 -16.94 9.03
CA VAL A 343 1.23 -17.17 9.95
C VAL A 343 0.18 -16.09 9.75
N ALA A 344 0.64 -14.84 9.77
CA ALA A 344 -0.18 -13.65 9.59
C ALA A 344 0.69 -12.49 9.10
N GLY A 345 0.08 -11.51 8.46
CA GLY A 345 0.78 -10.26 8.13
C GLY A 345 -0.11 -9.05 8.07
N GLN A 346 0.51 -7.87 8.08
CA GLN A 346 -0.20 -6.60 8.27
C GLN A 346 -0.77 -6.05 6.98
N ASN A 347 -0.10 -6.23 5.84
CA ASN A 347 -0.56 -5.65 4.59
C ASN A 347 -1.38 -6.68 3.80
N PRO A 348 -2.72 -6.51 3.70
CA PRO A 348 -3.56 -7.51 3.05
C PRO A 348 -3.29 -7.65 1.54
N ALA A 349 -2.64 -6.66 0.90
CA ALA A 349 -2.31 -6.75 -0.52
C ALA A 349 -1.16 -7.73 -0.80
N TYR A 350 -0.26 -7.94 0.17
CA TYR A 350 0.99 -8.69 -0.01
C TYR A 350 1.12 -9.89 0.94
N ASP A 351 0.45 -9.84 2.10
CA ASP A 351 0.66 -10.79 3.20
C ASP A 351 -0.54 -11.73 3.44
N GLN A 352 -1.67 -11.53 2.75
CA GLN A 352 -2.89 -12.32 2.95
C GLN A 352 -3.16 -13.31 1.80
N PHE A 353 -2.12 -14.02 1.39
CA PHE A 353 -2.24 -15.08 0.37
C PHE A 353 -2.26 -16.46 1.02
N PRO A 354 -3.18 -17.36 0.63
CA PRO A 354 -3.13 -18.74 1.11
C PRO A 354 -1.77 -19.39 0.85
N CYS A 355 -1.37 -20.27 1.75
CA CYS A 355 -0.19 -21.11 1.59
C CYS A 355 1.08 -20.33 1.22
N GLN A 356 1.46 -19.36 2.06
CA GLN A 356 2.60 -18.49 1.80
C GLN A 356 3.88 -19.03 2.44
N TYR A 357 4.77 -19.53 1.60
CA TYR A 357 6.12 -20.00 1.95
C TYR A 357 7.15 -18.91 1.67
N GLN A 358 8.17 -18.86 2.51
CA GLN A 358 9.34 -18.00 2.33
C GLN A 358 10.57 -18.88 2.15
N LEU A 359 11.31 -18.63 1.07
CA LEU A 359 12.60 -19.28 0.80
C LEU A 359 13.70 -18.23 0.88
N PHE A 360 14.61 -18.39 1.83
CA PHE A 360 15.83 -17.60 1.93
C PHE A 360 17.03 -18.51 1.77
N TYR A 361 17.88 -18.22 0.79
CA TYR A 361 19.03 -19.05 0.51
C TYR A 361 20.18 -18.24 -0.10
N ARG A 362 21.40 -18.71 0.13
CA ARG A 362 22.61 -18.07 -0.39
C ARG A 362 22.95 -18.60 -1.77
N GLY A 363 23.33 -17.69 -2.65
CA GLY A 363 23.81 -18.04 -3.99
C GLY A 363 25.28 -18.44 -4.00
N ARG A 364 25.78 -18.82 -5.19
CA ARG A 364 27.18 -19.21 -5.40
C ARG A 364 28.20 -18.10 -5.09
N ALA A 365 27.86 -16.84 -5.37
CA ALA A 365 28.75 -15.72 -5.14
C ALA A 365 28.80 -15.34 -3.65
N LYS A 366 30.00 -15.01 -3.14
CA LYS A 366 30.17 -14.57 -1.75
C LYS A 366 29.29 -13.36 -1.44
N GLY A 367 28.50 -13.45 -0.38
CA GLY A 367 27.55 -12.40 0.03
C GLY A 367 26.29 -12.30 -0.83
N SER A 368 26.03 -13.30 -1.70
CA SER A 368 24.77 -13.40 -2.44
C SER A 368 23.70 -14.05 -1.55
N LEU A 369 22.63 -13.31 -1.27
CA LEU A 369 21.42 -13.84 -0.64
C LEU A 369 20.22 -13.62 -1.57
N TRP A 370 19.33 -14.60 -1.62
CA TRP A 370 18.10 -14.58 -2.40
C TRP A 370 16.92 -14.80 -1.48
N TYR A 371 15.81 -14.16 -1.82
CA TYR A 371 14.51 -14.37 -1.19
C TYR A 371 13.48 -14.71 -2.26
N GLU A 372 12.72 -15.78 -2.05
CA GLU A 372 11.64 -16.18 -2.94
C GLU A 372 10.37 -16.48 -2.14
N PRO A 373 9.39 -15.56 -2.11
CA PRO A 373 8.07 -15.90 -1.63
C PRO A 373 7.38 -16.79 -2.66
N VAL A 374 6.77 -17.86 -2.18
CA VAL A 374 5.94 -18.79 -2.95
C VAL A 374 4.56 -18.85 -2.30
N PHE A 375 3.51 -18.47 -3.01
CA PHE A 375 2.18 -18.30 -2.43
C PHE A 375 1.08 -18.67 -3.41
N GLN A 376 -0.08 -19.04 -2.91
CA GLN A 376 -1.26 -19.26 -3.74
C GLN A 376 -2.08 -17.99 -3.90
N VAL A 377 -2.66 -17.82 -5.08
CA VAL A 377 -3.61 -16.75 -5.37
C VAL A 377 -4.93 -17.39 -5.73
N ARG A 378 -5.98 -17.00 -4.99
CA ARG A 378 -7.38 -17.22 -5.41
C ARG A 378 -7.69 -16.18 -6.48
N THR A 379 -7.66 -16.59 -7.74
CA THR A 379 -7.88 -15.69 -8.87
C THR A 379 -9.31 -15.16 -8.86
N LEU A 380 -9.55 -14.04 -9.55
CA LEU A 380 -10.90 -13.49 -9.73
C LEU A 380 -11.84 -14.42 -10.50
N ASP A 381 -11.28 -15.38 -11.26
CA ASP A 381 -12.04 -16.40 -11.99
C ASP A 381 -12.32 -17.65 -11.09
N GLY A 382 -11.80 -17.68 -9.86
CA GLY A 382 -12.06 -18.72 -8.85
C GLY A 382 -10.99 -19.81 -8.74
N ASP A 383 -9.98 -19.78 -9.61
CA ASP A 383 -8.89 -20.77 -9.62
C ASP A 383 -7.88 -20.53 -8.50
N LEU A 384 -7.17 -21.58 -8.10
CA LEU A 384 -6.00 -21.50 -7.22
C LEU A 384 -4.73 -21.67 -8.06
N VAL A 385 -3.88 -20.65 -8.08
CA VAL A 385 -2.61 -20.65 -8.83
C VAL A 385 -1.43 -20.32 -7.94
N TRP A 386 -0.31 -21.03 -8.14
CA TRP A 386 0.95 -20.73 -7.46
C TRP A 386 1.66 -19.56 -8.12
N ARG A 387 2.12 -18.61 -7.30
CA ARG A 387 2.99 -17.50 -7.69
C ARG A 387 4.30 -17.58 -6.94
N ARG A 388 5.36 -17.17 -7.63
CA ARG A 388 6.72 -17.15 -7.11
C ARG A 388 7.40 -15.88 -7.59
N ARG A 389 8.13 -15.22 -6.70
CA ARG A 389 8.92 -14.03 -7.01
C ARG A 389 10.36 -14.26 -6.59
N ARG A 390 11.30 -13.62 -7.27
CA ARG A 390 12.73 -13.78 -6.96
C ARG A 390 13.40 -12.46 -6.68
N TYR A 391 13.64 -12.21 -5.40
CA TYR A 391 14.27 -11.00 -4.89
C TYR A 391 15.76 -11.22 -4.72
N ARG A 392 16.53 -10.23 -5.17
CA ARG A 392 17.92 -10.11 -4.77
C ARG A 392 17.98 -9.43 -3.40
N VAL A 393 18.70 -10.02 -2.47
CA VAL A 393 18.88 -9.47 -1.11
C VAL A 393 20.31 -8.99 -0.92
N LYS A 394 20.45 -7.83 -0.28
CA LYS A 394 21.74 -7.26 0.15
C LYS A 394 21.67 -6.88 1.61
N ARG A 395 22.77 -7.07 2.34
CA ARG A 395 22.91 -6.60 3.72
C ARG A 395 22.71 -5.08 3.79
N GLY A 396 21.98 -4.63 4.81
CA GLY A 396 22.00 -3.26 5.27
C GLY A 396 23.30 -2.95 6.01
N THR A 397 23.44 -1.71 6.48
CA THR A 397 24.62 -1.28 7.25
C THR A 397 24.65 -1.85 8.66
N ARG A 398 23.48 -2.16 9.22
CA ARG A 398 23.33 -2.75 10.56
C ARG A 398 22.91 -4.22 10.41
N PRO A 399 23.49 -5.16 11.18
CA PRO A 399 22.96 -6.52 11.27
C PRO A 399 21.45 -6.51 11.56
N GLY A 400 20.73 -7.45 10.94
CA GLY A 400 19.26 -7.50 11.00
C GLY A 400 18.53 -6.57 10.03
N THR A 401 19.22 -5.75 9.22
CA THR A 401 18.60 -4.92 8.17
C THR A 401 19.07 -5.33 6.77
N PHE A 402 18.20 -5.22 5.77
CA PHE A 402 18.43 -5.77 4.43
C PHE A 402 17.69 -5.01 3.32
N TYR A 403 18.34 -4.82 2.17
CA TYR A 403 17.74 -4.26 0.95
C TYR A 403 17.31 -5.39 0.00
N PHE A 404 16.04 -5.37 -0.39
CA PHE A 404 15.43 -6.32 -1.31
C PHE A 404 15.11 -5.60 -2.62
N SER A 405 15.31 -6.27 -3.76
CA SER A 405 15.00 -5.71 -5.07
C SER A 405 14.49 -6.81 -6.01
N VAL A 406 13.39 -6.54 -6.69
CA VAL A 406 12.74 -7.45 -7.65
C VAL A 406 12.23 -6.65 -8.84
N LEU A 407 12.24 -7.27 -10.02
CA LEU A 407 11.39 -6.85 -11.14
C LEU A 407 10.17 -7.77 -11.11
N ASP A 408 9.03 -7.24 -10.68
CA ASP A 408 7.78 -7.99 -10.58
C ASP A 408 6.74 -7.38 -11.52
N ASN A 409 6.15 -8.21 -12.39
CA ASN A 409 5.12 -7.79 -13.35
C ASN A 409 5.53 -6.52 -14.16
N GLY A 410 6.81 -6.41 -14.50
CA GLY A 410 7.36 -5.30 -15.28
C GLY A 410 7.70 -4.04 -14.47
N VAL A 411 7.51 -4.06 -13.15
CA VAL A 411 7.80 -2.93 -12.26
C VAL A 411 8.87 -3.31 -11.26
N VAL A 412 9.90 -2.46 -11.13
CA VAL A 412 10.91 -2.66 -10.10
C VAL A 412 10.34 -2.24 -8.75
N SER A 413 10.35 -3.16 -7.80
CA SER A 413 10.15 -2.85 -6.39
C SER A 413 11.47 -2.92 -5.63
N ASN A 414 11.65 -1.96 -4.71
CA ASN A 414 12.74 -1.96 -3.77
C ASN A 414 12.19 -1.86 -2.36
N GLU A 415 12.74 -2.66 -1.46
CA GLU A 415 12.25 -2.79 -0.09
C GLU A 415 13.40 -2.80 0.91
N MET A 416 13.09 -2.37 2.13
CA MET A 416 13.94 -2.44 3.30
C MET A 416 13.28 -3.33 4.33
N TRP A 417 13.93 -4.45 4.64
CA TRP A 417 13.47 -5.43 5.60
C TRP A 417 14.31 -5.37 6.88
N THR A 418 13.64 -5.57 8.00
CA THR A 418 14.20 -5.57 9.34
C THR A 418 13.75 -6.81 10.08
N ILE A 419 14.70 -7.55 10.65
CA ILE A 419 14.41 -8.63 11.60
C ILE A 419 14.09 -7.99 12.94
N VAL A 420 12.83 -8.05 13.34
CA VAL A 420 12.32 -7.35 14.54
C VAL A 420 12.58 -8.19 15.77
N ASP A 421 12.28 -9.47 15.67
CA ASP A 421 12.51 -10.46 16.72
C ASP A 421 12.41 -11.88 16.14
N VAL A 422 13.12 -12.83 16.75
CA VAL A 422 13.06 -14.25 16.41
C VAL A 422 13.22 -15.04 17.70
N ALA A 423 12.35 -16.03 17.92
CA ALA A 423 12.45 -16.90 19.08
C ALA A 423 13.77 -17.68 19.07
N ASP A 424 14.37 -17.91 20.25
CA ASP A 424 15.67 -18.59 20.36
C ASP A 424 15.63 -20.00 19.77
N ASP A 425 14.49 -20.68 19.82
CA ASP A 425 14.24 -22.00 19.27
C ASP A 425 13.81 -21.98 17.78
N LEU A 426 13.77 -20.80 17.16
CA LEU A 426 13.22 -20.57 15.82
C LEU A 426 11.75 -21.00 15.67
N GLY A 427 10.99 -21.07 16.77
CA GLY A 427 9.56 -21.38 16.76
C GLY A 427 8.73 -20.31 16.05
N TRP A 428 9.21 -19.05 16.04
CA TRP A 428 8.63 -17.96 15.25
C TRP A 428 9.64 -16.85 14.95
N GLY A 429 9.33 -16.04 13.95
CA GLY A 429 10.03 -14.80 13.63
C GLY A 429 9.06 -13.70 13.22
N LEU A 430 9.43 -12.43 13.46
CA LEU A 430 8.69 -11.27 12.97
C LEU A 430 9.61 -10.41 12.11
N PHE A 431 9.22 -10.21 10.86
CA PHE A 431 9.98 -9.42 9.90
C PHE A 431 9.15 -8.22 9.44
N HIS A 432 9.72 -7.02 9.56
CA HIS A 432 9.08 -5.77 9.14
C HIS A 432 9.67 -5.30 7.82
N TYR A 433 8.85 -4.71 6.94
CA TYR A 433 9.30 -4.15 5.67
C TYR A 433 8.69 -2.78 5.35
N HIS A 434 9.47 -1.97 4.62
CA HIS A 434 9.00 -0.79 3.89
C HIS A 434 9.39 -0.95 2.42
N GLY A 435 8.48 -0.72 1.50
CA GLY A 435 8.74 -0.88 0.08
C GLY A 435 8.12 0.21 -0.78
N ALA A 436 8.61 0.31 -2.01
CA ALA A 436 7.98 1.12 -3.03
C ALA A 436 8.19 0.53 -4.43
N ALA A 437 7.08 0.40 -5.15
CA ALA A 437 7.04 0.28 -6.59
C ALA A 437 6.97 1.71 -7.18
N ARG A 438 8.12 2.39 -7.18
CA ARG A 438 8.24 3.84 -7.42
C ARG A 438 7.49 4.32 -8.66
N VAL A 439 7.72 3.65 -9.80
CA VAL A 439 7.14 4.02 -11.10
C VAL A 439 5.68 3.55 -11.27
N ALA A 440 5.15 2.80 -10.32
CA ALA A 440 3.72 2.53 -10.18
C ALA A 440 3.04 3.50 -9.18
N GLY A 441 3.81 4.43 -8.60
CA GLY A 441 3.29 5.40 -7.63
C GLY A 441 2.84 4.77 -6.31
N GLN A 442 3.32 3.55 -5.99
CA GLN A 442 2.92 2.82 -4.79
C GLN A 442 4.06 2.75 -3.78
N SER A 443 3.73 3.05 -2.54
CA SER A 443 4.56 2.84 -1.35
C SER A 443 3.77 2.03 -0.34
N TYR A 444 4.45 1.16 0.39
CA TYR A 444 3.80 0.25 1.32
C TYR A 444 4.71 -0.07 2.49
N THR A 445 4.08 -0.50 3.57
CA THR A 445 4.72 -1.01 4.79
C THR A 445 3.98 -2.26 5.22
N GLY A 446 4.63 -3.09 6.01
CA GLY A 446 3.99 -4.25 6.61
C GLY A 446 4.93 -5.02 7.51
N ALA A 447 4.39 -6.06 8.13
CA ALA A 447 5.17 -7.04 8.85
C ALA A 447 4.55 -8.41 8.66
N VAL A 448 5.38 -9.44 8.64
CA VAL A 448 4.98 -10.84 8.54
C VAL A 448 5.44 -11.59 9.78
N LEU A 449 4.48 -12.19 10.48
CA LEU A 449 4.73 -13.18 11.51
C LEU A 449 4.90 -14.53 10.82
N VAL A 450 5.97 -15.23 11.14
CA VAL A 450 6.30 -16.50 10.51
C VAL A 450 6.58 -17.59 11.54
N SER A 451 6.34 -18.84 11.16
CA SER A 451 6.68 -20.04 11.92
C SER A 451 7.07 -21.17 10.97
N PRO A 452 7.75 -22.23 11.43
CA PRO A 452 8.08 -23.37 10.57
C PRO A 452 6.84 -24.03 9.97
N THR A 453 5.74 -24.08 10.72
CA THR A 453 4.53 -24.82 10.34
C THR A 453 3.44 -23.94 9.72
N GLY A 454 3.54 -22.61 9.86
CA GLY A 454 2.48 -21.68 9.48
C GLY A 454 1.35 -21.60 10.52
N ALA A 455 1.49 -22.27 11.66
CA ALA A 455 0.61 -22.13 12.82
C ALA A 455 1.05 -20.97 13.71
N TYR A 456 0.11 -20.40 14.45
CA TYR A 456 0.42 -19.41 15.48
C TYR A 456 1.36 -20.00 16.55
N PRO A 457 2.26 -19.17 17.11
CA PRO A 457 3.09 -19.59 18.24
C PRO A 457 2.25 -19.98 19.46
N ASP A 458 2.81 -20.82 20.33
CA ASP A 458 2.14 -21.24 21.57
C ASP A 458 1.73 -20.05 22.45
N GLU A 459 0.68 -20.24 23.26
CA GLU A 459 0.14 -19.20 24.14
C GLU A 459 1.22 -18.53 25.02
N SER A 460 2.22 -19.29 25.46
CA SER A 460 3.35 -18.78 26.25
C SER A 460 4.21 -17.74 25.54
N GLN A 461 4.22 -17.74 24.19
CA GLN A 461 5.00 -16.82 23.37
C GLN A 461 4.18 -15.62 22.87
N LEU A 462 2.85 -15.64 22.98
CA LEU A 462 1.99 -14.57 22.43
C LEU A 462 2.32 -13.19 23.01
N GLY A 463 2.68 -13.10 24.30
CA GLY A 463 3.13 -11.83 24.89
C GLY A 463 4.41 -11.26 24.26
N LYS A 464 5.33 -12.12 23.82
CA LYS A 464 6.55 -11.69 23.09
C LYS A 464 6.21 -11.27 21.66
N VAL A 465 5.30 -11.99 21.00
CA VAL A 465 4.80 -11.62 19.66
C VAL A 465 4.14 -10.25 19.71
N GLY A 466 3.26 -10.01 20.68
CA GLY A 466 2.62 -8.70 20.90
C GLY A 466 3.67 -7.59 21.11
N SER A 467 4.66 -7.83 21.97
CA SER A 467 5.76 -6.88 22.19
C SER A 467 6.57 -6.60 20.90
N ALA A 468 6.78 -7.60 20.06
CA ALA A 468 7.46 -7.44 18.77
C ALA A 468 6.61 -6.64 17.78
N LEU A 469 5.30 -6.86 17.71
CA LEU A 469 4.37 -6.05 16.91
C LEU A 469 4.36 -4.59 17.35
N GLU A 470 4.42 -4.33 18.66
CA GLU A 470 4.49 -2.96 19.17
C GLU A 470 5.76 -2.22 18.74
N LYS A 471 6.92 -2.91 18.63
CA LYS A 471 8.15 -2.34 18.05
C LYS A 471 7.95 -1.89 16.60
N CYS A 472 7.07 -2.56 15.85
CA CYS A 472 6.68 -2.18 14.50
C CYS A 472 5.65 -1.05 14.45
N SER A 473 5.12 -0.61 15.60
CA SER A 473 3.89 0.20 15.68
C SER A 473 2.70 -0.45 14.95
N ILE A 474 2.58 -1.77 15.05
CA ILE A 474 1.45 -2.56 14.53
C ILE A 474 0.67 -3.11 15.73
N LYS A 475 -0.65 -3.15 15.61
CA LYS A 475 -1.54 -3.74 16.63
C LYS A 475 -2.07 -5.11 16.19
N GLU A 476 -2.42 -5.96 17.14
CA GLU A 476 -2.88 -7.34 16.88
C GLU A 476 -4.14 -7.41 16.00
N TRP A 477 -4.98 -6.38 16.05
CA TRP A 477 -6.16 -6.26 15.19
C TRP A 477 -5.85 -5.85 13.75
N GLU A 478 -4.59 -5.51 13.45
CA GLU A 478 -4.14 -5.12 12.10
C GLU A 478 -3.45 -6.25 11.35
N VAL A 479 -3.20 -7.39 12.00
CA VAL A 479 -2.62 -8.57 11.32
C VAL A 479 -3.71 -9.50 10.82
N PHE A 480 -3.58 -9.91 9.56
CA PHE A 480 -4.49 -10.81 8.85
C PHE A 480 -3.90 -12.21 8.80
N ASP A 481 -4.71 -13.20 9.18
CA ASP A 481 -4.26 -14.59 9.20
C ASP A 481 -4.12 -15.14 7.78
N VAL A 482 -3.10 -15.97 7.60
CA VAL A 482 -2.85 -16.70 6.35
C VAL A 482 -3.51 -18.08 6.44
N ASP A 483 -4.36 -18.39 5.45
CA ASP A 483 -4.94 -19.71 5.30
C ASP A 483 -3.87 -20.72 4.85
N ASN A 484 -3.48 -21.59 5.77
CA ASN A 484 -2.43 -22.59 5.60
C ASN A 484 -2.96 -24.03 5.48
N CYS A 485 -4.27 -24.22 5.26
CA CYS A 485 -4.95 -25.51 5.40
C CYS A 485 -4.86 -26.45 4.19
N SER A 486 -4.55 -25.96 2.97
CA SER A 486 -4.64 -26.77 1.75
C SER A 486 -3.56 -26.41 0.73
N CYS A 487 -2.31 -26.77 1.04
CA CYS A 487 -1.12 -26.36 0.29
C CYS A 487 -0.57 -27.50 -0.56
N GLU A 488 -1.27 -27.87 -1.63
CA GLU A 488 -0.85 -28.97 -2.50
C GLU A 488 0.28 -28.58 -3.45
N ASN A 489 1.34 -29.39 -3.46
CA ASN A 489 2.46 -29.34 -4.39
C ASN A 489 3.10 -27.93 -4.55
N PRO A 490 3.58 -27.29 -3.45
CA PRO A 490 4.21 -25.99 -3.55
C PRO A 490 5.52 -26.08 -4.38
N PRO A 491 5.77 -25.16 -5.33
CA PRO A 491 6.97 -25.19 -6.18
C PRO A 491 8.19 -24.62 -5.43
N LEU A 492 8.77 -25.43 -4.54
CA LEU A 492 9.81 -25.02 -3.59
C LEU A 492 11.26 -25.30 -4.04
N ASP A 493 11.46 -25.77 -5.26
CA ASP A 493 12.79 -26.13 -5.76
C ASP A 493 13.80 -24.97 -5.65
N LEU A 494 15.01 -25.28 -5.21
CA LEU A 494 16.12 -24.34 -5.12
C LEU A 494 17.09 -24.54 -6.30
N PRO A 495 17.84 -23.49 -6.69
CA PRO A 495 18.98 -23.65 -7.58
C PRO A 495 20.02 -24.64 -7.00
N GLU A 496 20.62 -25.51 -7.84
CA GLU A 496 21.55 -26.58 -7.40
C GLU A 496 22.71 -26.09 -6.51
N ASP A 497 23.24 -24.90 -6.74
CA ASP A 497 24.38 -24.32 -6.01
C ASP A 497 23.97 -23.54 -4.74
N SER A 498 22.73 -23.71 -4.25
CA SER A 498 22.23 -22.97 -3.09
C SER A 498 22.89 -23.43 -1.79
N ARG A 499 23.29 -22.47 -0.96
CA ARG A 499 23.80 -22.73 0.39
C ARG A 499 22.83 -22.23 1.43
N LEU A 500 22.73 -22.95 2.53
CA LEU A 500 21.69 -22.74 3.53
C LEU A 500 22.25 -21.90 4.67
N HIS A 501 22.97 -22.50 5.62
CA HIS A 501 23.46 -21.82 6.84
C HIS A 501 24.97 -21.57 6.82
N SER A 502 25.44 -20.57 7.56
CA SER A 502 26.86 -20.26 7.72
C SER A 502 27.40 -20.50 9.15
N LYS A 503 26.57 -20.25 10.18
CA LYS A 503 26.91 -20.34 11.60
C LYS A 503 25.91 -21.17 12.38
N LEU A 504 24.60 -20.97 12.17
CA LEU A 504 23.57 -21.68 12.93
C LEU A 504 23.46 -23.13 12.44
N SER A 505 23.50 -24.08 13.36
CA SER A 505 23.04 -25.45 13.12
C SER A 505 21.63 -25.62 13.68
N VAL A 506 20.72 -26.17 12.87
CA VAL A 506 19.31 -26.42 13.26
C VAL A 506 19.15 -27.83 13.86
N GLU A 507 20.25 -28.58 14.00
CA GLU A 507 20.29 -29.97 14.51
C GLU A 507 20.14 -30.07 16.03
N SER A 508 20.46 -29.02 16.81
CA SER A 508 20.54 -29.09 18.28
C SER A 508 19.27 -28.66 19.04
N LEU A 509 18.14 -28.44 18.35
CA LEU A 509 16.94 -27.84 18.94
C LEU A 509 15.96 -28.85 19.58
N GLU A 510 16.15 -30.16 19.34
CA GLU A 510 15.32 -31.21 19.98
C GLU A 510 15.80 -31.59 21.39
N ASP A 511 17.10 -31.45 21.69
CA ASP A 511 17.64 -31.80 23.01
C ASP A 511 17.17 -30.86 24.13
N SER A 512 16.66 -29.68 23.79
CA SER A 512 16.09 -28.73 24.76
C SER A 512 14.56 -28.84 24.95
N SER A 513 13.85 -29.51 24.03
CA SER A 513 12.40 -29.73 24.14
C SER A 513 12.03 -31.05 24.82
N ALA A 514 13.00 -31.93 25.08
CA ALA A 514 12.80 -33.20 25.77
C ALA A 514 13.04 -33.12 27.30
N SER A 515 13.34 -31.94 27.84
CA SER A 515 13.62 -31.75 29.27
C SER A 515 13.00 -30.47 29.85
N VAL A 516 11.67 -30.36 29.82
CA VAL A 516 10.86 -29.71 30.88
C VAL A 516 9.55 -30.48 31.03
#